data_AF-A0A2V5KSH3-F1
#
_entry.id   AF-A0A2V5KSH3-F1
#
_cell.length_a   1.000
_cell.length_b   1.000
_cell.length_c   1.000
_cell.angle_alpha   90.00
_cell.angle_beta   90.00
_cell.angle_gamma   90.00
#
_symmetry.space_group_name_H-M   'P 1'
#
loop_
_entity.id
_entity.type
_entity.pdbx_description
1 polymer ?
#
loop_
_entity_poly.entity_id
_entity_poly.type
_entity_poly.pdbx_seq_one_letter_code
_entity_poly.pdbx_strand_id
1 'polypeptide(L)'
;MAEYVHQPITGPQAFRETGTAAVESQAALLLLLGRQLRGDDQALAARAAAADMSAAIEAVPSDDLAQFPVPRLRPSRDRVGVALVETRLAERFGARIVRRATIPQEERPDVLGDLAQTLFERSEPVAAAELMEASLRSPDELTRVAAAAAYFELSTRPKRLITILVRGTRSEDTLVQTVAATALARIAPEHPRLRQMTRAKTARSAGETSHSALLVHGTFARSHEWWQPGGSFHSYLRDNVRADLYAAGDRFEWSGGYSDAARDVGARDLRTWVENRNLQGLDLFGHSHGANVIMQATKFGLRAGALVLLSCPVHVPKYLPDFGRTTKVVSIRVHLDLVILADLGGQRFRHPQIHENVLPIWFDHGASHDPEVWRDNNVPAML
;
A
#
# COMPACT_ATOMS: atom_id res chain seq x y z
N MET A 1 5.60 -3.79 -20.55
CA MET A 1 4.25 -3.92 -19.96
C MET A 1 4.45 -4.52 -18.58
N ALA A 2 3.81 -3.96 -17.56
CA ALA A 2 3.87 -4.53 -16.21
C ALA A 2 3.13 -5.87 -16.21
N GLU A 3 3.72 -6.91 -15.62
CA GLU A 3 3.08 -8.21 -15.49
C GLU A 3 2.26 -8.23 -14.20
N TYR A 4 0.94 -8.10 -14.30
CA TYR A 4 0.05 -8.11 -13.14
C TYR A 4 -0.34 -9.53 -12.72
N VAL A 5 -0.46 -9.74 -11.41
CA VAL A 5 -0.88 -11.02 -10.85
C VAL A 5 -2.40 -11.12 -10.87
N HIS A 6 -2.94 -12.03 -11.69
CA HIS A 6 -4.38 -12.35 -11.71
C HIS A 6 -4.73 -13.57 -10.87
N GLN A 7 -3.75 -14.46 -10.65
CA GLN A 7 -3.89 -15.66 -9.82
C GLN A 7 -2.69 -15.74 -8.88
N PRO A 8 -2.90 -15.56 -7.57
CA PRO A 8 -1.80 -15.61 -6.60
C PRO A 8 -1.37 -17.05 -6.35
N ILE A 9 -0.08 -17.25 -6.04
CA ILE A 9 0.42 -18.55 -5.60
C ILE A 9 0.19 -18.66 -4.11
N THR A 10 -0.62 -19.63 -3.70
CA THR A 10 -1.05 -19.75 -2.30
C THR A 10 -0.10 -20.62 -1.49
N GLY A 11 -0.17 -20.47 -0.17
CA GLY A 11 0.44 -21.43 0.74
C GLY A 11 1.98 -21.43 0.73
N PRO A 12 2.58 -22.52 1.21
CA PRO A 12 4.03 -22.73 1.16
C PRO A 12 4.62 -22.73 -0.25
N GLN A 13 3.80 -23.02 -1.27
CA GLN A 13 4.22 -23.06 -2.66
C GLN A 13 4.77 -21.72 -3.15
N ALA A 14 4.24 -20.59 -2.64
CA ALA A 14 4.74 -19.25 -2.95
C ALA A 14 6.24 -19.11 -2.68
N PHE A 15 6.77 -19.79 -1.66
CA PHE A 15 8.18 -19.77 -1.28
C PHE A 15 9.04 -20.82 -2.00
N ARG A 16 8.41 -21.73 -2.75
CA ARG A 16 9.10 -22.71 -3.61
C ARG A 16 9.26 -22.17 -5.04
N GLU A 17 8.33 -21.35 -5.51
CA GLU A 17 8.28 -20.84 -6.88
C GLU A 17 8.94 -19.47 -7.08
N THR A 18 9.42 -19.22 -8.30
CA THR A 18 10.05 -17.95 -8.72
C THR A 18 9.11 -17.16 -9.62
N GLY A 19 9.42 -15.88 -9.84
CA GLY A 19 8.64 -15.01 -10.72
C GLY A 19 7.69 -14.09 -9.96
N THR A 20 7.06 -13.16 -10.70
CA THR A 20 6.28 -12.04 -10.17
C THR A 20 5.19 -12.51 -9.21
N ALA A 21 4.35 -13.46 -9.63
CA ALA A 21 3.27 -14.01 -8.80
C ALA A 21 3.78 -14.63 -7.49
N ALA A 22 4.92 -15.33 -7.52
CA ALA A 22 5.49 -15.95 -6.33
C ALA A 22 6.03 -14.90 -5.36
N VAL A 23 6.79 -13.93 -5.86
CA VAL A 23 7.43 -12.88 -5.07
C VAL A 23 6.39 -11.98 -4.40
N GLU A 24 5.35 -11.57 -5.12
CA GLU A 24 4.27 -10.76 -4.54
C GLU A 24 3.43 -11.56 -3.54
N SER A 25 3.17 -12.85 -3.80
CA SER A 25 2.48 -13.73 -2.84
C SER A 25 3.30 -13.93 -1.56
N GLN A 26 4.63 -14.10 -1.66
CA GLN A 26 5.52 -14.14 -0.50
C GLN A 26 5.43 -12.83 0.31
N ALA A 27 5.45 -11.68 -0.37
CA ALA A 27 5.35 -10.39 0.27
C ALA A 27 4.00 -10.20 0.99
N ALA A 28 2.89 -10.59 0.35
CA ALA A 28 1.56 -10.56 0.95
C ALA A 28 1.48 -11.43 2.21
N LEU A 29 1.98 -12.68 2.14
CA LEU A 29 2.03 -13.59 3.28
C LEU A 29 2.82 -12.97 4.43
N LEU A 30 4.02 -12.46 4.17
CA LEU A 30 4.87 -11.85 5.20
C LEU A 30 4.19 -10.65 5.87
N LEU A 31 3.60 -9.73 5.08
CA LEU A 31 2.92 -8.56 5.60
C LEU A 31 1.67 -8.92 6.42
N LEU A 32 0.87 -9.88 5.96
CA LEU A 32 -0.31 -10.38 6.67
C LEU A 32 0.06 -11.10 7.98
N LEU A 33 1.13 -11.90 7.99
CA LEU A 33 1.65 -12.52 9.21
C LEU A 33 2.11 -11.46 10.21
N GLY A 34 2.86 -10.45 9.75
CA GLY A 34 3.26 -9.33 10.59
C GLY A 34 2.07 -8.58 11.17
N ARG A 35 1.02 -8.37 10.35
CA ARG A 35 -0.23 -7.71 10.74
C ARG A 35 -0.94 -8.45 11.87
N GLN A 36 -1.07 -9.77 11.74
CA GLN A 36 -1.65 -10.62 12.79
C GLN A 36 -0.83 -10.57 14.08
N LEU A 37 0.49 -10.70 13.98
CA LEU A 37 1.38 -10.76 15.14
C LEU A 37 1.40 -9.46 15.95
N ARG A 38 1.27 -8.30 15.29
CA ARG A 38 1.13 -6.99 15.97
C ARG A 38 -0.26 -6.74 16.55
N GLY A 39 -1.26 -7.52 16.14
CA GLY A 39 -2.65 -7.31 16.54
C GLY A 39 -3.31 -6.11 15.85
N ASP A 40 -2.89 -5.79 14.62
CA ASP A 40 -3.35 -4.61 13.89
C ASP A 40 -4.86 -4.67 13.60
N ASP A 41 -5.41 -5.87 13.37
CA ASP A 41 -6.84 -6.09 13.12
C ASP A 41 -7.68 -5.82 14.38
N GLN A 42 -7.23 -6.29 15.54
CA GLN A 42 -7.89 -5.99 16.82
C GLN A 42 -7.85 -4.49 17.11
N ALA A 43 -6.73 -3.82 16.84
CA ALA A 43 -6.59 -2.38 17.02
C ALA A 43 -7.48 -1.58 16.06
N LEU A 44 -7.61 -2.01 14.80
CA LEU A 44 -8.51 -1.38 13.84
C LEU A 44 -9.98 -1.59 14.22
N ALA A 45 -10.37 -2.82 14.57
CA ALA A 45 -11.72 -3.13 15.02
C ALA A 45 -12.11 -2.34 16.29
N ALA A 46 -11.21 -2.24 17.27
CA ALA A 46 -11.44 -1.46 18.49
C ALA A 46 -11.65 0.04 18.18
N ARG A 47 -10.84 0.62 17.27
CA ARG A 47 -11.01 2.02 16.85
C ARG A 47 -12.34 2.25 16.11
N ALA A 48 -12.73 1.32 15.25
CA ALA A 48 -14.01 1.41 14.54
C ALA A 48 -15.20 1.28 15.50
N ALA A 49 -15.13 0.35 16.46
CA ALA A 49 -16.16 0.19 17.48
C ALA A 49 -16.31 1.44 18.37
N ALA A 50 -15.19 2.04 18.78
CA ALA A 50 -15.21 3.29 19.55
C ALA A 50 -15.84 4.48 18.80
N ALA A 51 -15.96 4.38 17.48
CA ALA A 51 -16.57 5.39 16.62
C ALA A 51 -17.93 4.97 16.05
N ASP A 52 -18.50 3.85 16.50
CA ASP A 52 -19.74 3.26 15.98
C ASP A 52 -19.70 2.98 14.47
N MET A 53 -18.53 2.55 13.98
CA MET A 53 -18.24 2.30 12.57
C MET A 53 -17.76 0.87 12.29
N SER A 54 -18.03 -0.07 13.18
CA SER A 54 -17.59 -1.48 13.04
C SER A 54 -18.04 -2.12 11.73
N ALA A 55 -19.24 -1.79 11.25
CA ALA A 55 -19.77 -2.31 10.00
C ALA A 55 -19.17 -1.66 8.74
N ALA A 56 -18.51 -0.50 8.88
CA ALA A 56 -18.02 0.30 7.77
C ALA A 56 -16.61 -0.09 7.30
N ILE A 57 -15.98 -1.07 7.95
CA ILE A 57 -14.61 -1.48 7.66
C ILE A 57 -14.46 -2.97 7.44
N GLU A 58 -13.48 -3.30 6.62
CA GLU A 58 -12.93 -4.64 6.55
C GLU A 58 -11.41 -4.57 6.45
N ALA A 59 -10.77 -5.01 7.52
CA ALA A 59 -9.32 -4.94 7.69
C ALA A 59 -8.59 -5.69 6.58
N VAL A 60 -8.96 -6.96 6.41
CA VAL A 60 -8.56 -7.84 5.31
C VAL A 60 -9.81 -8.57 4.81
N PRO A 61 -10.14 -8.55 3.51
CA PRO A 61 -11.40 -9.08 3.03
C PRO A 61 -11.51 -10.60 3.19
N SER A 62 -12.65 -11.09 3.67
CA SER A 62 -12.83 -12.53 3.90
C SER A 62 -12.80 -13.35 2.60
N ASP A 63 -13.29 -12.76 1.51
CA ASP A 63 -13.25 -13.27 0.14
C ASP A 63 -11.82 -13.33 -0.42
N ASP A 64 -10.98 -12.34 -0.10
CA ASP A 64 -9.55 -12.39 -0.44
C ASP A 64 -8.86 -13.52 0.34
N LEU A 65 -9.14 -13.66 1.64
CA LEU A 65 -8.56 -14.73 2.48
C LEU A 65 -9.05 -16.13 2.11
N ALA A 66 -10.23 -16.25 1.50
CA ALA A 66 -10.73 -17.52 0.99
C ALA A 66 -9.94 -18.00 -0.24
N GLN A 67 -9.53 -17.05 -1.10
CA GLN A 67 -8.72 -17.33 -2.29
C GLN A 67 -7.22 -17.36 -1.98
N PHE A 68 -6.78 -16.64 -0.96
CA PHE A 68 -5.40 -16.53 -0.51
C PHE A 68 -5.28 -16.84 0.99
N PRO A 69 -5.34 -18.14 1.38
CA PRO A 69 -5.34 -18.53 2.78
C PRO A 69 -4.00 -18.24 3.46
N VAL A 70 -4.07 -17.68 4.66
CA VAL A 70 -2.91 -17.36 5.51
C VAL A 70 -3.05 -18.07 6.86
N PRO A 71 -1.96 -18.60 7.46
CA PRO A 71 -1.98 -19.19 8.78
C PRO A 71 -2.52 -18.21 9.83
N ARG A 72 -3.36 -18.71 10.74
CA ARG A 72 -3.96 -17.88 11.80
C ARG A 72 -3.05 -17.85 13.01
N LEU A 73 -2.39 -16.70 13.22
CA LEU A 73 -1.51 -16.47 14.34
C LEU A 73 -2.23 -15.67 15.43
N ARG A 74 -1.93 -15.97 16.69
CA ARG A 74 -2.31 -15.10 17.80
C ARG A 74 -1.36 -13.91 17.86
N PRO A 75 -1.85 -12.70 18.16
CA PRO A 75 -0.97 -11.57 18.44
C PRO A 75 0.05 -11.92 19.51
N SER A 76 1.30 -11.49 19.31
CA SER A 76 2.39 -11.69 20.24
C SER A 76 2.98 -10.34 20.61
N ARG A 77 3.07 -10.08 21.92
CA ARG A 77 3.80 -8.91 22.44
C ARG A 77 5.28 -9.22 22.68
N ASP A 78 5.63 -10.50 22.68
CA ASP A 78 6.98 -10.94 22.96
C ASP A 78 7.84 -10.78 21.72
N ARG A 79 8.96 -10.09 21.89
CA ARG A 79 10.02 -10.06 20.89
C ARG A 79 10.71 -11.42 20.86
N VAL A 80 10.91 -11.93 19.66
CA VAL A 80 11.66 -13.16 19.44
C VAL A 80 13.14 -12.78 19.30
N GLY A 81 13.98 -13.31 20.20
CA GLY A 81 15.41 -13.06 20.16
C GLY A 81 16.02 -13.57 18.86
N VAL A 82 16.66 -12.67 18.08
CA VAL A 82 17.27 -13.05 16.79
C VAL A 82 18.28 -14.19 16.95
N ALA A 83 19.00 -14.26 18.08
CA ALA A 83 19.92 -15.35 18.37
C ALA A 83 19.22 -16.72 18.46
N LEU A 84 18.03 -16.78 19.07
CA LEU A 84 17.24 -18.02 19.12
C LEU A 84 16.82 -18.46 17.72
N VAL A 85 16.33 -17.51 16.91
CA VAL A 85 15.92 -17.78 15.52
C VAL A 85 17.11 -18.24 14.68
N GLU A 86 18.26 -17.55 14.78
CA GLU A 86 19.50 -17.92 14.09
C GLU A 86 19.99 -19.31 14.51
N THR A 87 19.93 -19.67 15.79
CA THR A 87 20.30 -21.02 16.25
C THR A 87 19.40 -22.08 15.62
N ARG A 88 18.08 -21.91 15.64
CA ARG A 88 17.15 -22.89 15.04
C ARG A 88 17.32 -23.02 13.53
N LEU A 89 17.53 -21.90 12.83
CA LEU A 89 17.83 -21.92 11.40
C LEU A 89 19.15 -22.65 11.12
N ALA A 90 20.18 -22.44 11.94
CA ALA A 90 21.46 -23.10 11.80
C ALA A 90 21.40 -24.60 12.12
N GLU A 91 20.60 -25.02 13.11
CA GLU A 91 20.35 -26.42 13.43
C GLU A 91 19.63 -27.14 12.29
N ARG A 92 18.66 -26.48 11.65
CA ARG A 92 17.83 -27.08 10.60
C ARG A 92 18.49 -27.10 9.22
N PHE A 93 19.16 -26.02 8.83
CA PHE A 93 19.69 -25.85 7.47
C PHE A 93 21.21 -25.62 7.42
N GLY A 94 21.89 -25.73 8.57
CA GLY A 94 23.32 -25.49 8.70
C GLY A 94 23.69 -24.03 8.95
N ALA A 95 24.79 -23.83 9.69
CA ALA A 95 25.28 -22.50 10.09
C ALA A 95 25.61 -21.55 8.93
N ARG A 96 25.75 -22.06 7.69
CA ARG A 96 26.02 -21.24 6.52
C ARG A 96 24.83 -20.35 6.15
N ILE A 97 23.60 -20.81 6.35
CA ILE A 97 22.38 -20.04 6.01
C ILE A 97 22.31 -18.73 6.79
N VAL A 98 22.62 -18.75 8.08
CA VAL A 98 22.55 -17.55 8.93
C VAL A 98 23.71 -16.57 8.69
N ARG A 99 24.85 -17.06 8.20
CA ARG A 99 26.06 -16.25 7.91
C ARG A 99 26.04 -15.60 6.53
N ARG A 100 25.26 -16.13 5.59
CA ARG A 100 25.15 -15.57 4.24
C ARG A 100 24.36 -14.26 4.23
N ALA A 101 24.72 -13.39 3.28
CA ALA A 101 23.94 -12.19 2.98
C ALA A 101 22.64 -12.52 2.23
N THR A 102 22.71 -13.51 1.32
CA THR A 102 21.61 -13.94 0.46
C THR A 102 21.59 -15.47 0.37
N ILE A 103 20.39 -16.06 0.39
CA ILE A 103 20.14 -17.48 0.11
C ILE A 103 20.20 -17.66 -1.42
N PRO A 104 21.02 -18.60 -1.94
CA PRO A 104 21.05 -18.88 -3.37
C PRO A 104 19.68 -19.29 -3.91
N GLN A 105 19.38 -18.93 -5.15
CA GLN A 105 18.06 -19.16 -5.74
C GLN A 105 17.68 -20.64 -5.77
N GLU A 106 18.67 -21.51 -5.98
CA GLU A 106 18.55 -22.97 -5.98
C GLU A 106 18.27 -23.57 -4.59
N GLU A 107 18.74 -22.94 -3.51
CA GLU A 107 18.51 -23.39 -2.13
C GLU A 107 17.23 -22.79 -1.53
N ARG A 108 16.65 -21.78 -2.18
CA ARG A 108 15.48 -21.04 -1.68
C ARG A 108 14.24 -21.93 -1.49
N PRO A 109 13.87 -22.83 -2.41
CA PRO A 109 12.70 -23.70 -2.20
C PRO A 109 12.84 -24.59 -0.96
N ASP A 110 14.05 -25.10 -0.71
CA ASP A 110 14.32 -25.97 0.44
C ASP A 110 14.33 -25.18 1.75
N VAL A 111 14.89 -23.97 1.76
CA VAL A 111 14.95 -23.17 3.00
C VAL A 111 13.64 -22.46 3.28
N LEU A 112 13.18 -21.59 2.36
CA LEU A 112 11.99 -20.77 2.58
C LEU A 112 10.70 -21.59 2.43
N GLY A 113 10.65 -22.52 1.47
CA GLY A 113 9.50 -23.38 1.26
C GLY A 113 9.23 -24.32 2.45
N ASP A 114 10.28 -24.88 3.06
CA ASP A 114 10.11 -25.74 4.23
C ASP A 114 9.78 -24.96 5.51
N LEU A 115 10.31 -23.75 5.68
CA LEU A 115 9.91 -22.85 6.76
C LEU A 115 8.44 -22.43 6.62
N ALA A 116 8.01 -22.09 5.41
CA ALA A 116 6.62 -21.78 5.13
C ALA A 116 5.71 -22.99 5.39
N GLN A 117 6.12 -24.19 4.96
CA GLN A 117 5.39 -25.43 5.26
C GLN A 117 5.20 -25.62 6.76
N THR A 118 6.27 -25.52 7.55
CA THR A 118 6.21 -25.63 9.01
C THR A 118 5.29 -24.57 9.63
N LEU A 119 5.31 -23.34 9.14
CA LEU A 119 4.43 -22.28 9.60
C LEU A 119 2.95 -22.62 9.32
N PHE A 120 2.63 -23.14 8.13
CA PHE A 120 1.26 -23.52 7.79
C PHE A 120 0.75 -24.69 8.63
N GLU A 121 1.62 -25.64 8.96
CA GLU A 121 1.29 -26.79 9.81
C GLU A 121 1.09 -26.41 11.28
N ARG A 122 1.96 -25.54 11.82
CA ARG A 122 2.00 -25.24 13.27
C ARG A 122 1.29 -23.97 13.67
N SER A 123 1.23 -22.97 12.78
CA SER A 123 0.65 -21.65 13.04
C SER A 123 1.20 -20.98 14.32
N GLU A 124 2.52 -21.05 14.52
CA GLU A 124 3.19 -20.50 15.71
C GLU A 124 3.94 -19.18 15.41
N PRO A 125 3.93 -18.21 16.36
CA PRO A 125 4.70 -16.97 16.21
C PRO A 125 6.20 -17.17 15.96
N VAL A 126 6.81 -18.19 16.56
CA VAL A 126 8.24 -18.45 16.38
C VAL A 126 8.53 -19.01 14.98
N ALA A 127 7.68 -19.88 14.43
CA ALA A 127 7.80 -20.34 13.05
C ALA A 127 7.65 -19.18 12.04
N ALA A 128 6.76 -18.22 12.33
CA ALA A 128 6.65 -17.01 11.53
C ALA A 128 7.91 -16.14 11.61
N ALA A 129 8.50 -15.99 12.81
CA ALA A 129 9.75 -15.29 13.00
C ALA A 129 10.92 -15.96 12.25
N GLU A 130 10.99 -17.30 12.23
CA GLU A 130 11.98 -18.07 11.46
C GLU A 130 11.84 -17.80 9.95
N LEU A 131 10.63 -17.88 9.40
CA LEU A 131 10.37 -17.56 7.99
C LEU A 131 10.72 -16.11 7.65
N MET A 132 10.33 -15.16 8.50
CA MET A 132 10.64 -13.73 8.29
C MET A 132 12.15 -13.46 8.33
N GLU A 133 12.88 -13.99 9.33
CA GLU A 133 14.33 -13.81 9.46
C GLU A 133 15.09 -14.44 8.30
N ALA A 134 14.67 -15.63 7.82
CA ALA A 134 15.23 -16.24 6.62
C ALA A 134 14.92 -15.40 5.37
N SER A 135 13.70 -14.87 5.25
CA SER A 135 13.25 -14.04 4.12
C SER A 135 14.00 -12.71 3.99
N LEU A 136 14.63 -12.20 5.06
CA LEU A 136 15.57 -11.06 4.98
C LEU A 136 16.80 -11.35 4.10
N ARG A 137 17.05 -12.62 3.78
CA ARG A 137 18.13 -13.10 2.91
C ARG A 137 17.58 -13.63 1.58
N SER A 138 16.30 -13.41 1.25
CA SER A 138 15.74 -13.80 -0.06
C SER A 138 16.55 -13.16 -1.20
N PRO A 139 16.74 -13.82 -2.36
CA PRO A 139 17.28 -13.17 -3.55
C PRO A 139 16.39 -12.03 -4.06
N ASP A 140 15.08 -12.10 -3.78
CA ASP A 140 14.07 -11.17 -4.26
C ASP A 140 13.95 -9.93 -3.33
N GLU A 141 14.02 -8.72 -3.90
CA GLU A 141 14.04 -7.48 -3.11
C GLU A 141 12.72 -7.22 -2.38
N LEU A 142 11.59 -7.44 -3.06
CA LEU A 142 10.27 -7.26 -2.46
C LEU A 142 10.06 -8.17 -1.24
N THR A 143 10.47 -9.44 -1.34
CA THR A 143 10.41 -10.39 -0.21
C THR A 143 11.25 -9.91 0.97
N ARG A 144 12.47 -9.39 0.73
CA ARG A 144 13.31 -8.82 1.81
C ARG A 144 12.67 -7.61 2.47
N VAL A 145 12.09 -6.70 1.67
CA VAL A 145 11.41 -5.49 2.15
C VAL A 145 10.17 -5.84 2.97
N ALA A 146 9.32 -6.74 2.47
CA ALA A 146 8.13 -7.22 3.16
C ALA A 146 8.49 -7.91 4.48
N ALA A 147 9.52 -8.77 4.47
CA ALA A 147 10.05 -9.39 5.68
C ALA A 147 10.55 -8.34 6.68
N ALA A 148 11.30 -7.34 6.24
CA ALA A 148 11.80 -6.28 7.12
C ALA A 148 10.66 -5.45 7.75
N ALA A 149 9.62 -5.15 6.96
CA ALA A 149 8.43 -4.44 7.44
C ALA A 149 7.63 -5.27 8.46
N ALA A 150 7.43 -6.56 8.17
CA ALA A 150 6.67 -7.47 9.01
C ALA A 150 7.39 -7.81 10.32
N TYR A 151 8.70 -8.05 10.24
CA TYR A 151 9.51 -8.54 11.36
C TYR A 151 9.94 -7.47 12.36
N PHE A 152 9.73 -6.18 12.03
CA PHE A 152 10.26 -5.07 12.82
C PHE A 152 9.92 -5.12 14.31
N GLU A 153 8.64 -5.34 14.64
CA GLU A 153 8.19 -5.34 16.04
C GLU A 153 8.57 -6.62 16.80
N LEU A 154 8.85 -7.70 16.08
CA LEU A 154 9.20 -9.00 16.65
C LEU A 154 10.70 -9.15 16.87
N SER A 155 11.51 -8.47 16.06
CA SER A 155 12.97 -8.60 16.10
C SER A 155 13.59 -7.83 17.25
N THR A 156 14.61 -8.41 17.87
CA THR A 156 15.51 -7.68 18.80
C THR A 156 16.62 -6.90 18.10
N ARG A 157 16.73 -6.94 16.76
CA ARG A 157 17.77 -6.24 15.96
C ARG A 157 17.19 -5.28 14.90
N PRO A 158 16.48 -4.21 15.29
CA PRO A 158 15.74 -3.34 14.36
C PRO A 158 16.61 -2.57 13.35
N LYS A 159 17.88 -2.29 13.67
CA LYS A 159 18.78 -1.50 12.78
C LYS A 159 18.99 -2.13 11.39
N ARG A 160 19.10 -3.45 11.33
CA ARG A 160 19.26 -4.19 10.06
C ARG A 160 18.02 -4.04 9.19
N LEU A 161 16.84 -4.09 9.81
CA LEU A 161 15.55 -3.99 9.12
C LEU A 161 15.36 -2.60 8.52
N ILE A 162 15.66 -1.54 9.28
CA ILE A 162 15.68 -0.17 8.77
C ILE A 162 16.65 -0.04 7.58
N THR A 163 17.83 -0.66 7.64
CA THR A 163 18.80 -0.63 6.53
C THR A 163 18.23 -1.27 5.26
N ILE A 164 17.51 -2.40 5.39
CA ILE A 164 16.85 -3.06 4.26
C ILE A 164 15.77 -2.16 3.67
N LEU A 165 14.92 -1.57 4.51
CA LEU A 165 13.87 -0.65 4.04
C LEU A 165 14.47 0.58 3.34
N VAL A 166 15.52 1.18 3.88
CA VAL A 166 16.22 2.32 3.24
C VAL A 166 16.79 1.92 1.87
N ARG A 167 17.35 0.72 1.72
CA ARG A 167 17.79 0.21 0.41
C ARG A 167 16.61 0.03 -0.54
N GLY A 168 15.53 -0.59 -0.08
CA GLY A 168 14.30 -0.78 -0.88
C GLY A 168 13.72 0.52 -1.41
N THR A 169 13.79 1.62 -0.65
CA THR A 169 13.37 2.95 -1.15
C THR A 169 14.17 3.46 -2.35
N ARG A 170 15.27 2.80 -2.73
CA ARG A 170 16.12 3.16 -3.87
C ARG A 170 15.98 2.17 -5.03
N SER A 171 15.08 1.19 -4.92
CA SER A 171 14.81 0.25 -6.01
C SER A 171 14.25 0.99 -7.23
N GLU A 172 14.58 0.45 -8.41
CA GLU A 172 13.97 0.85 -9.68
C GLU A 172 12.58 0.25 -9.84
N ASP A 173 12.30 -0.84 -9.15
CA ASP A 173 10.96 -1.40 -9.02
C ASP A 173 10.10 -0.49 -8.14
N THR A 174 9.01 0.02 -8.72
CA THR A 174 8.13 0.99 -8.05
C THR A 174 7.36 0.36 -6.89
N LEU A 175 6.97 -0.91 -6.98
CA LEU A 175 6.26 -1.63 -5.93
C LEU A 175 7.19 -1.84 -4.73
N VAL A 176 8.42 -2.31 -4.98
CA VAL A 176 9.47 -2.44 -3.95
C VAL A 176 9.73 -1.10 -3.27
N GLN A 177 9.93 -0.04 -4.07
CA GLN A 177 10.19 1.30 -3.57
C GLN A 177 9.06 1.79 -2.66
N THR A 178 7.82 1.60 -3.08
CA THR A 178 6.65 2.12 -2.37
C THR A 178 6.36 1.34 -1.09
N VAL A 179 6.41 0.00 -1.11
CA VAL A 179 6.28 -0.83 0.10
C VAL A 179 7.37 -0.47 1.11
N ALA A 180 8.62 -0.31 0.65
CA ALA A 180 9.73 0.06 1.51
C ALA A 180 9.57 1.45 2.12
N ALA A 181 9.16 2.44 1.33
CA ALA A 181 8.99 3.81 1.78
C ALA A 181 7.83 3.95 2.78
N THR A 182 6.71 3.28 2.51
CA THR A 182 5.56 3.22 3.42
C THR A 182 5.93 2.57 4.76
N ALA A 183 6.58 1.41 4.72
CA ALA A 183 7.04 0.75 5.95
C ALA A 183 8.07 1.60 6.72
N LEU A 184 9.02 2.22 6.01
CA LEU A 184 10.02 3.12 6.62
C LEU A 184 9.37 4.34 7.26
N ALA A 185 8.35 4.93 6.61
CA ALA A 185 7.65 6.09 7.15
C ALA A 185 6.90 5.79 8.45
N ARG A 186 6.39 4.56 8.58
CA ARG A 186 5.80 4.09 9.84
C ARG A 186 6.85 3.82 10.93
N ILE A 187 7.95 3.16 10.55
CA ILE A 187 8.97 2.65 11.48
C ILE A 187 9.95 3.74 11.94
N ALA A 188 10.36 4.62 11.03
CA ALA A 188 11.34 5.68 11.25
C ALA A 188 10.94 6.94 10.47
N PRO A 189 9.84 7.61 10.86
CA PRO A 189 9.26 8.75 10.14
C PRO A 189 10.24 9.91 9.90
N GLU A 190 11.21 10.09 10.80
CA GLU A 190 12.20 11.17 10.72
C GLU A 190 13.43 10.81 9.86
N HIS A 191 13.44 9.62 9.24
CA HIS A 191 14.59 9.18 8.46
C HIS A 191 14.82 10.11 7.26
N PRO A 192 16.05 10.66 7.07
CA PRO A 192 16.33 11.67 6.03
C PRO A 192 15.97 11.25 4.60
N ARG A 193 15.96 9.94 4.31
CA ARG A 193 15.54 9.39 3.03
C ARG A 193 14.12 9.79 2.64
N LEU A 194 13.18 9.80 3.59
CA LEU A 194 11.77 10.13 3.34
C LEU A 194 11.62 11.59 2.90
N ARG A 195 12.36 12.51 3.52
CA ARG A 195 12.43 13.93 3.13
C ARG A 195 12.95 14.14 1.72
N GLN A 196 13.77 13.22 1.19
CA GLN A 196 14.25 13.31 -0.19
C GLN A 196 13.17 12.89 -1.20
N MET A 197 12.30 11.94 -0.83
CA MET A 197 11.24 11.42 -1.70
C MET A 197 10.09 12.41 -1.89
N THR A 198 9.85 13.28 -0.91
CA THR A 198 8.80 14.32 -0.97
C THR A 198 9.25 15.63 -1.62
N ARG A 199 10.50 15.71 -2.10
CA ARG A 199 11.00 16.91 -2.77
C ARG A 199 10.26 17.12 -4.09
N ALA A 200 9.81 18.35 -4.32
CA ALA A 200 9.24 18.75 -5.60
C ALA A 200 10.29 18.61 -6.71
N LYS A 201 9.85 18.16 -7.89
CA LYS A 201 10.55 18.41 -9.15
C LYS A 201 9.72 19.40 -9.96
N THR A 202 10.38 20.35 -10.62
CA THR A 202 9.71 21.33 -11.47
C THR A 202 9.02 20.60 -12.63
N ALA A 203 7.70 20.73 -12.72
CA ALA A 203 6.92 20.17 -13.81
C ALA A 203 7.04 21.04 -15.07
N ARG A 204 6.94 20.42 -16.26
CA ARG A 204 6.77 21.14 -17.53
C ARG A 204 5.27 21.44 -17.70
N SER A 205 4.91 22.68 -18.04
CA SER A 205 3.53 23.09 -18.31
C SER A 205 3.28 23.26 -19.81
N ALA A 206 2.21 22.67 -20.33
CA ALA A 206 1.79 22.86 -21.72
C ALA A 206 0.26 22.85 -21.92
N GLY A 207 -0.54 22.88 -20.83
CA GLY A 207 -1.99 22.66 -20.87
C GLY A 207 -2.83 23.90 -20.61
N GLU A 208 -4.05 23.88 -21.16
CA GLU A 208 -5.10 24.87 -20.93
C GLU A 208 -5.77 24.71 -19.55
N THR A 209 -6.40 25.77 -19.05
CA THR A 209 -7.23 25.75 -17.84
C THR A 209 -8.52 24.99 -18.11
N SER A 210 -8.75 23.89 -17.40
CA SER A 210 -10.03 23.16 -17.42
C SER A 210 -10.56 22.99 -16.00
N HIS A 211 -11.88 22.96 -15.83
CA HIS A 211 -12.54 23.46 -14.62
C HIS A 211 -13.43 22.46 -13.85
N SER A 212 -13.48 21.16 -14.18
CA SER A 212 -14.44 20.25 -13.52
C SER A 212 -13.85 18.98 -12.88
N ALA A 213 -12.60 18.61 -13.16
CA ALA A 213 -11.97 17.44 -12.51
C ALA A 213 -10.51 17.69 -12.13
N LEU A 214 -10.04 17.06 -11.06
CA LEU A 214 -8.65 17.15 -10.59
C LEU A 214 -8.13 15.76 -10.17
N LEU A 215 -6.89 15.46 -10.53
CA LEU A 215 -6.16 14.28 -10.08
C LEU A 215 -5.16 14.67 -8.98
N VAL A 216 -5.22 13.97 -7.85
CA VAL A 216 -4.38 14.19 -6.66
C VAL A 216 -3.53 12.95 -6.40
N HIS A 217 -2.21 13.16 -6.41
CA HIS A 217 -1.22 12.09 -6.21
C HIS A 217 -1.19 11.55 -4.78
N GLY A 218 -0.63 10.35 -4.62
CA GLY A 218 -0.39 9.71 -3.32
C GLY A 218 0.89 10.15 -2.60
N THR A 219 1.18 9.52 -1.47
CA THR A 219 2.43 9.70 -0.71
C THR A 219 3.64 9.40 -1.60
N PHE A 220 4.70 10.21 -1.49
CA PHE A 220 5.94 10.11 -2.28
C PHE A 220 5.79 10.24 -3.81
N ALA A 221 4.57 10.33 -4.34
CA ALA A 221 4.30 10.42 -5.78
C ALA A 221 4.36 11.85 -6.33
N ARG A 222 4.64 12.87 -5.52
CA ARG A 222 4.65 14.28 -5.95
C ARG A 222 5.52 14.51 -7.19
N SER A 223 6.65 13.81 -7.29
CA SER A 223 7.57 13.95 -8.43
C SER A 223 7.34 12.94 -9.56
N HIS A 224 6.36 12.04 -9.44
CA HIS A 224 6.08 11.02 -10.44
C HIS A 224 5.31 11.62 -11.62
N GLU A 225 5.59 11.16 -12.84
CA GLU A 225 5.03 11.76 -14.05
C GLU A 225 3.57 11.39 -14.29
N TRP A 226 3.14 10.16 -13.93
CA TRP A 226 1.83 9.59 -14.30
C TRP A 226 0.62 10.51 -14.01
N TRP A 227 0.64 11.27 -12.92
CA TRP A 227 -0.48 12.12 -12.50
C TRP A 227 -0.40 13.56 -12.98
N GLN A 228 0.79 14.00 -13.42
CA GLN A 228 1.02 15.37 -13.84
C GLN A 228 0.41 15.61 -15.22
N PRO A 229 0.09 16.86 -15.60
CA PRO A 229 -0.39 17.18 -16.94
C PRO A 229 0.53 16.63 -18.04
N GLY A 230 -0.03 15.82 -18.93
CA GLY A 230 0.72 15.12 -19.98
C GLY A 230 1.39 13.82 -19.54
N GLY A 231 1.27 13.44 -18.27
CA GLY A 231 1.65 12.13 -17.75
C GLY A 231 0.72 11.03 -18.24
N SER A 232 1.20 9.78 -18.21
CA SER A 232 0.49 8.63 -18.80
C SER A 232 -0.97 8.49 -18.35
N PHE A 233 -1.21 8.52 -17.04
CA PHE A 233 -2.55 8.35 -16.47
C PHE A 233 -3.38 9.63 -16.55
N HIS A 234 -2.77 10.80 -16.35
CA HIS A 234 -3.44 12.09 -16.56
C HIS A 234 -3.97 12.22 -17.99
N SER A 235 -3.13 11.96 -19.00
CA SER A 235 -3.52 11.97 -20.41
C SER A 235 -4.63 10.96 -20.69
N TYR A 236 -4.51 9.73 -20.17
CA TYR A 236 -5.57 8.73 -20.33
C TYR A 236 -6.91 9.20 -19.76
N LEU A 237 -6.92 9.70 -18.52
CA LEU A 237 -8.13 10.24 -17.89
C LEU A 237 -8.70 11.37 -18.73
N ARG A 238 -7.88 12.31 -19.16
CA ARG A 238 -8.33 13.44 -19.96
C ARG A 238 -8.95 12.98 -21.28
N ASP A 239 -8.28 12.11 -22.00
CA ASP A 239 -8.64 11.79 -23.38
C ASP A 239 -9.81 10.77 -23.46
N ASN A 240 -10.07 10.00 -22.38
CA ASN A 240 -11.03 8.88 -22.40
C ASN A 240 -12.12 8.93 -21.33
N VAL A 241 -11.93 9.69 -20.25
CA VAL A 241 -12.82 9.64 -19.08
C VAL A 241 -13.40 11.02 -18.77
N ARG A 242 -12.54 12.04 -18.72
CA ARG A 242 -12.84 13.42 -18.34
C ARG A 242 -12.05 14.41 -19.17
N ALA A 243 -12.60 14.73 -20.34
CA ALA A 243 -12.07 15.74 -21.27
C ALA A 243 -11.74 17.07 -20.59
N ASP A 244 -12.39 17.36 -19.46
CA ASP A 244 -12.22 18.56 -18.67
C ASP A 244 -11.32 18.42 -17.42
N LEU A 245 -10.45 17.40 -17.38
CA LEU A 245 -9.43 17.25 -16.34
C LEU A 245 -8.44 18.43 -16.30
N TYR A 246 -8.23 18.98 -15.10
CA TYR A 246 -7.33 20.13 -14.88
C TYR A 246 -5.90 19.84 -15.35
N ALA A 247 -5.38 20.68 -16.25
CA ALA A 247 -4.10 20.49 -16.91
C ALA A 247 -3.13 21.69 -16.81
N ALA A 248 -3.54 22.79 -16.17
CA ALA A 248 -2.71 23.99 -16.08
C ALA A 248 -1.51 23.79 -15.13
N GLY A 249 -0.48 24.61 -15.31
CA GLY A 249 0.79 24.50 -14.58
C GLY A 249 0.66 24.74 -13.07
N ASP A 250 -0.38 25.46 -12.65
CA ASP A 250 -0.72 25.78 -11.27
C ASP A 250 -1.67 24.77 -10.61
N ARG A 251 -1.76 23.54 -11.17
CA ARG A 251 -2.52 22.43 -10.59
C ARG A 251 -2.23 22.25 -9.11
N PHE A 252 -3.23 21.77 -8.38
CA PHE A 252 -3.04 21.42 -6.99
C PHE A 252 -2.00 20.29 -6.83
N GLU A 253 -1.09 20.47 -5.89
CA GLU A 253 -0.20 19.44 -5.39
C GLU A 253 -0.04 19.60 -3.88
N TRP A 254 0.23 18.50 -3.19
CA TRP A 254 0.51 18.52 -1.75
C TRP A 254 1.90 17.94 -1.49
N SER A 255 2.35 17.99 -0.25
CA SER A 255 3.72 17.55 0.09
C SER A 255 4.01 16.09 -0.26
N GLY A 256 2.98 15.23 -0.36
CA GLY A 256 3.14 13.78 -0.47
C GLY A 256 3.74 13.16 0.81
N GLY A 257 3.67 13.87 1.94
CA GLY A 257 4.15 13.39 3.23
C GLY A 257 3.26 12.31 3.82
N TYR A 258 3.87 11.33 4.49
CA TYR A 258 3.15 10.18 5.06
C TYR A 258 2.33 10.50 6.32
N SER A 259 2.61 11.59 7.02
CA SER A 259 1.97 11.89 8.31
C SER A 259 0.55 12.43 8.16
N ASP A 260 -0.23 12.34 9.24
CA ASP A 260 -1.57 12.93 9.30
C ASP A 260 -1.52 14.44 9.12
N ALA A 261 -0.59 15.10 9.80
CA ALA A 261 -0.39 16.52 9.68
C ALA A 261 -0.12 16.94 8.22
N ALA A 262 0.64 16.14 7.46
CA ALA A 262 0.87 16.42 6.04
C ALA A 262 -0.41 16.30 5.21
N ARG A 263 -1.27 15.31 5.50
CA ARG A 263 -2.58 15.14 4.85
C ARG A 263 -3.56 16.25 5.24
N ASP A 264 -3.62 16.65 6.51
CA ASP A 264 -4.46 17.75 7.00
C ASP A 264 -4.10 19.07 6.32
N VAL A 265 -2.81 19.38 6.22
CA VAL A 265 -2.31 20.55 5.49
C VAL A 265 -2.71 20.46 4.03
N GLY A 266 -2.43 19.33 3.37
CA GLY A 266 -2.83 19.12 1.97
C GLY A 266 -4.34 19.29 1.74
N ALA A 267 -5.18 18.83 2.65
CA ALA A 267 -6.64 18.95 2.54
C ALA A 267 -7.12 20.41 2.68
N ARG A 268 -6.52 21.19 3.59
CA ARG A 268 -6.80 22.62 3.74
C ARG A 268 -6.29 23.44 2.55
N ASP A 269 -5.11 23.08 2.03
CA ASP A 269 -4.53 23.69 0.85
C ASP A 269 -5.38 23.40 -0.38
N LEU A 270 -5.89 22.17 -0.54
CA LEU A 270 -6.80 21.82 -1.62
C LEU A 270 -8.08 22.66 -1.57
N ARG A 271 -8.71 22.77 -0.39
CA ARG A 271 -9.91 23.61 -0.23
C ARG A 271 -9.63 25.05 -0.65
N THR A 272 -8.56 25.65 -0.13
CA THR A 272 -8.14 27.02 -0.47
C THR A 272 -7.85 27.17 -1.96
N TRP A 273 -7.19 26.18 -2.57
CA TRP A 273 -6.87 26.19 -4.00
C TRP A 273 -8.12 26.19 -4.87
N VAL A 274 -9.13 25.40 -4.50
CA VAL A 274 -10.45 25.35 -5.16
C VAL A 274 -11.23 26.65 -4.97
N GLU A 275 -11.27 27.17 -3.74
CA GLU A 275 -11.95 28.43 -3.39
C GLU A 275 -11.39 29.61 -4.22
N ASN A 276 -10.06 29.75 -4.28
CA ASN A 276 -9.40 30.82 -5.02
C ASN A 276 -9.62 30.77 -6.53
N ARG A 277 -10.08 29.62 -7.06
CA ARG A 277 -10.33 29.42 -8.50
C ARG A 277 -11.82 29.30 -8.83
N ASN A 278 -12.72 29.44 -7.85
CA ASN A 278 -14.16 29.21 -8.01
C ASN A 278 -14.48 27.83 -8.64
N LEU A 279 -13.75 26.77 -8.26
CA LEU A 279 -13.91 25.42 -8.81
C LEU A 279 -14.79 24.52 -7.93
N GLN A 280 -15.72 25.08 -7.15
CA GLN A 280 -16.56 24.28 -6.26
C GLN A 280 -17.38 23.26 -7.05
N GLY A 281 -17.51 22.05 -6.51
CA GLY A 281 -18.23 20.95 -7.15
C GLY A 281 -17.41 20.15 -8.17
N LEU A 282 -16.09 20.37 -8.26
CA LEU A 282 -15.23 19.53 -9.09
C LEU A 282 -15.23 18.06 -8.65
N ASP A 283 -15.02 17.16 -9.61
CA ASP A 283 -14.78 15.76 -9.35
C ASP A 283 -13.31 15.53 -9.03
N LEU A 284 -13.05 14.67 -8.04
CA LEU A 284 -11.72 14.50 -7.47
C LEU A 284 -11.29 13.03 -7.58
N PHE A 285 -10.19 12.81 -8.29
CA PHE A 285 -9.51 11.53 -8.34
C PHE A 285 -8.35 11.58 -7.34
N GLY A 286 -8.30 10.66 -6.39
CA GLY A 286 -7.24 10.61 -5.38
C GLY A 286 -6.61 9.24 -5.35
N HIS A 287 -5.30 9.17 -5.54
CA HIS A 287 -4.55 7.91 -5.41
C HIS A 287 -3.96 7.75 -4.01
N SER A 288 -4.03 6.55 -3.43
CA SER A 288 -3.44 6.21 -2.14
C SER A 288 -3.87 7.22 -1.07
N HIS A 289 -2.94 7.76 -0.28
CA HIS A 289 -3.26 8.84 0.68
C HIS A 289 -3.72 10.16 0.05
N GLY A 290 -3.56 10.36 -1.26
CA GLY A 290 -4.23 11.45 -1.99
C GLY A 290 -5.76 11.33 -1.92
N ALA A 291 -6.29 10.11 -1.88
CA ALA A 291 -7.70 9.84 -1.59
C ALA A 291 -8.09 10.34 -0.19
N ASN A 292 -7.24 10.14 0.83
CA ASN A 292 -7.51 10.65 2.17
C ASN A 292 -7.45 12.19 2.22
N VAL A 293 -6.59 12.83 1.42
CA VAL A 293 -6.54 14.29 1.29
C VAL A 293 -7.85 14.83 0.73
N ILE A 294 -8.36 14.27 -0.37
CA ILE A 294 -9.62 14.75 -0.97
C ILE A 294 -10.82 14.49 -0.05
N MET A 295 -10.87 13.35 0.64
CA MET A 295 -11.92 13.06 1.63
C MET A 295 -11.87 14.06 2.78
N GLN A 296 -10.70 14.36 3.33
CA GLN A 296 -10.57 15.35 4.40
C GLN A 296 -10.89 16.78 3.95
N ALA A 297 -10.58 17.15 2.70
CA ALA A 297 -10.91 18.48 2.20
C ALA A 297 -12.42 18.73 2.30
N THR A 298 -13.26 17.70 2.08
CA THR A 298 -14.72 17.80 2.27
C THR A 298 -15.09 18.04 3.73
N LYS A 299 -14.41 17.38 4.70
CA LYS A 299 -14.57 17.67 6.14
C LYS A 299 -14.17 19.09 6.52
N PHE A 300 -13.23 19.69 5.80
CA PHE A 300 -12.84 21.11 5.96
C PHE A 300 -13.71 22.09 5.18
N GLY A 301 -14.76 21.62 4.52
CA GLY A 301 -15.79 22.45 3.93
C GLY A 301 -15.81 22.49 2.40
N LEU A 302 -14.89 21.80 1.72
CA LEU A 302 -14.91 21.69 0.27
C LEU A 302 -16.20 21.00 -0.19
N ARG A 303 -16.92 21.60 -1.15
CA ARG A 303 -17.97 20.90 -1.91
C ARG A 303 -17.32 20.30 -3.15
N ALA A 304 -17.45 19.00 -3.30
CA ALA A 304 -16.97 18.26 -4.46
C ALA A 304 -18.14 17.55 -5.14
N GLY A 305 -17.97 17.18 -6.40
CA GLY A 305 -18.88 16.25 -7.07
C GLY A 305 -18.57 14.81 -6.64
N ALA A 306 -18.17 13.98 -7.59
CA ALA A 306 -17.70 12.62 -7.37
C ALA A 306 -16.30 12.59 -6.76
N LEU A 307 -16.10 11.72 -5.78
CA LEU A 307 -14.77 11.30 -5.32
C LEU A 307 -14.46 9.92 -5.88
N VAL A 308 -13.36 9.79 -6.62
CA VAL A 308 -12.83 8.52 -7.14
C VAL A 308 -11.55 8.19 -6.37
N LEU A 309 -11.62 7.17 -5.53
CA LEU A 309 -10.56 6.75 -4.62
C LEU A 309 -9.80 5.57 -5.24
N LEU A 310 -8.53 5.76 -5.61
CA LEU A 310 -7.71 4.74 -6.26
C LEU A 310 -6.73 4.14 -5.24
N SER A 311 -6.86 2.84 -4.96
CA SER A 311 -6.05 2.12 -3.96
C SER A 311 -5.92 2.86 -2.62
N CYS A 312 -7.05 3.36 -2.10
CA CYS A 312 -7.08 4.17 -0.89
C CYS A 312 -6.91 3.32 0.38
N PRO A 313 -5.89 3.59 1.23
CA PRO A 313 -5.81 2.96 2.55
C PRO A 313 -6.97 3.39 3.45
N VAL A 314 -7.68 2.42 4.04
CA VAL A 314 -8.84 2.69 4.91
C VAL A 314 -8.38 2.88 6.35
N HIS A 315 -8.50 4.10 6.87
CA HIS A 315 -8.25 4.41 8.29
C HIS A 315 -9.51 5.00 8.91
N VAL A 316 -10.36 4.17 9.52
CA VAL A 316 -11.57 4.62 10.21
C VAL A 316 -11.31 4.80 11.71
N PRO A 317 -11.92 5.81 12.37
CA PRO A 317 -12.83 6.84 11.82
C PRO A 317 -12.13 8.04 11.17
N LYS A 318 -10.80 7.96 11.02
CA LYS A 318 -9.95 9.09 10.69
C LYS A 318 -10.24 9.71 9.33
N TYR A 319 -10.47 8.88 8.31
CA TYR A 319 -10.68 9.30 6.94
C TYR A 319 -11.96 8.72 6.37
N LEU A 320 -12.98 9.57 6.31
CA LEU A 320 -14.21 9.40 5.55
C LEU A 320 -14.58 10.77 4.98
N PRO A 321 -15.24 10.84 3.80
CA PRO A 321 -15.70 12.10 3.28
C PRO A 321 -16.88 12.64 4.12
N ASP A 322 -17.13 13.94 4.02
CA ASP A 322 -18.42 14.50 4.35
C ASP A 322 -19.37 14.19 3.19
N PHE A 323 -20.17 13.13 3.35
CA PHE A 323 -21.10 12.68 2.31
C PHE A 323 -22.17 13.74 1.96
N GLY A 324 -22.42 14.73 2.83
CA GLY A 324 -23.30 15.86 2.52
C GLY A 324 -22.67 16.91 1.58
N ARG A 325 -21.38 16.75 1.25
CA ARG A 325 -20.59 17.65 0.39
C ARG A 325 -20.02 16.97 -0.84
N THR A 326 -20.46 15.75 -1.12
CA THR A 326 -20.07 14.95 -2.29
C THR A 326 -21.31 14.39 -2.96
N THR A 327 -21.34 14.31 -4.29
CA THR A 327 -22.46 13.72 -5.01
C THR A 327 -22.37 12.19 -5.07
N LYS A 328 -21.15 11.66 -5.16
CA LYS A 328 -20.87 10.22 -5.27
C LYS A 328 -19.49 9.90 -4.71
N VAL A 329 -19.30 8.70 -4.18
CA VAL A 329 -17.99 8.19 -3.83
C VAL A 329 -17.83 6.80 -4.45
N VAL A 330 -16.77 6.63 -5.23
CA VAL A 330 -16.37 5.39 -5.89
C VAL A 330 -14.96 5.04 -5.43
N SER A 331 -14.74 3.79 -5.10
CA SER A 331 -13.44 3.25 -4.73
C SER A 331 -13.06 2.17 -5.73
N ILE A 332 -11.86 2.29 -6.32
CA ILE A 332 -11.26 1.33 -7.24
C ILE A 332 -9.99 0.79 -6.59
N ARG A 333 -9.87 -0.54 -6.48
CA ARG A 333 -8.72 -1.16 -5.81
C ARG A 333 -8.36 -2.52 -6.39
N VAL A 334 -7.27 -3.09 -5.89
CA VAL A 334 -6.84 -4.48 -6.14
C VAL A 334 -7.04 -5.37 -4.91
N HIS A 335 -6.98 -6.69 -5.09
CA HIS A 335 -6.95 -7.65 -3.99
C HIS A 335 -5.64 -7.55 -3.21
N LEU A 336 -5.70 -7.53 -1.86
CA LEU A 336 -4.52 -7.54 -0.97
C LEU A 336 -3.36 -6.60 -1.34
N ASP A 337 -3.66 -5.35 -1.69
CA ASP A 337 -2.67 -4.30 -2.00
C ASP A 337 -1.51 -4.24 -0.97
N LEU A 338 -0.29 -4.50 -1.43
CA LEU A 338 0.90 -4.62 -0.57
C LEU A 338 1.29 -3.30 0.09
N VAL A 339 1.04 -2.17 -0.58
CA VAL A 339 1.34 -0.85 -0.03
C VAL A 339 0.35 -0.54 1.08
N ILE A 340 -0.94 -0.86 0.91
CA ILE A 340 -1.94 -0.72 1.98
C ILE A 340 -1.63 -1.67 3.15
N LEU A 341 -1.17 -2.90 2.87
CA LEU A 341 -0.74 -3.83 3.91
C LEU A 341 0.47 -3.29 4.69
N ALA A 342 1.44 -2.67 4.01
CA ALA A 342 2.59 -2.03 4.66
C ALA A 342 2.21 -0.76 5.46
N ASP A 343 1.17 -0.04 5.01
CA ASP A 343 0.58 1.11 5.69
C ASP A 343 -0.24 0.74 6.94
N LEU A 344 -0.60 -0.54 7.09
CA LEU A 344 -1.50 -1.06 8.11
C LEU A 344 -2.95 -0.57 7.98
N GLY A 345 -3.29 0.07 6.85
CA GLY A 345 -4.67 0.43 6.52
C GLY A 345 -5.57 -0.79 6.34
N GLY A 346 -6.87 -0.59 6.50
CA GLY A 346 -7.86 -1.53 6.02
C GLY A 346 -7.81 -1.60 4.49
N GLN A 347 -8.06 -2.78 3.97
CA GLN A 347 -8.01 -3.07 2.55
C GLN A 347 -9.26 -2.53 1.84
N ARG A 348 -10.46 -2.70 2.42
CA ARG A 348 -11.74 -2.43 1.75
C ARG A 348 -12.65 -1.52 2.57
N PHE A 349 -13.33 -0.57 1.92
CA PHE A 349 -14.45 0.13 2.55
C PHE A 349 -15.69 -0.76 2.59
N ARG A 350 -16.45 -0.70 3.69
CA ARG A 350 -17.79 -1.32 3.81
C ARG A 350 -18.87 -0.29 4.13
N HIS A 351 -18.72 0.92 3.62
CA HIS A 351 -19.67 2.00 3.87
C HIS A 351 -20.75 2.04 2.77
N PRO A 352 -22.05 2.12 3.09
CA PRO A 352 -23.14 2.05 2.10
C PRO A 352 -23.14 3.19 1.08
N GLN A 353 -22.50 4.31 1.41
CA GLN A 353 -22.36 5.47 0.50
C GLN A 353 -21.07 5.44 -0.35
N ILE A 354 -20.27 4.38 -0.27
CA ILE A 354 -19.06 4.19 -1.08
C ILE A 354 -19.30 2.99 -1.99
N HIS A 355 -19.24 3.22 -3.31
CA HIS A 355 -19.32 2.16 -4.30
C HIS A 355 -17.93 1.54 -4.47
N GLU A 356 -17.73 0.39 -3.83
CA GLU A 356 -16.46 -0.33 -3.83
C GLU A 356 -16.36 -1.25 -5.05
N ASN A 357 -15.30 -1.09 -5.85
CA ASN A 357 -14.99 -1.95 -6.99
C ASN A 357 -13.58 -2.54 -6.81
N VAL A 358 -13.49 -3.87 -6.93
CA VAL A 358 -12.23 -4.60 -6.83
C VAL A 358 -11.88 -5.14 -8.21
N LEU A 359 -10.75 -4.70 -8.73
CA LEU A 359 -10.18 -5.18 -9.98
C LEU A 359 -9.67 -6.61 -9.77
N PRO A 360 -9.76 -7.49 -10.79
CA PRO A 360 -9.28 -8.88 -10.73
C PRO A 360 -7.75 -8.96 -10.84
N ILE A 361 -7.06 -8.11 -10.08
CA ILE A 361 -5.61 -7.98 -9.98
C ILE A 361 -5.27 -8.09 -8.49
N TRP A 362 -4.15 -8.71 -8.19
CA TRP A 362 -3.64 -8.89 -6.84
C TRP A 362 -2.42 -8.01 -6.61
N PHE A 363 -2.26 -7.57 -5.36
CA PHE A 363 -1.05 -7.04 -4.73
C PHE A 363 -0.53 -5.67 -5.21
N ASP A 364 -0.62 -5.35 -6.50
CA ASP A 364 0.02 -4.15 -7.08
C ASP A 364 -0.78 -2.86 -6.84
N HIS A 365 -0.14 -1.92 -6.14
CA HIS A 365 -0.74 -0.64 -5.77
C HIS A 365 -0.99 0.28 -6.99
N GLY A 366 -0.08 0.26 -7.96
CA GLY A 366 -0.08 1.15 -9.13
C GLY A 366 -1.07 0.74 -10.20
N ALA A 367 -1.55 -0.51 -10.20
CA ALA A 367 -2.58 -1.00 -11.12
C ALA A 367 -3.85 -0.12 -11.14
N SER A 368 -4.21 0.49 -10.01
CA SER A 368 -5.37 1.38 -9.91
C SER A 368 -5.26 2.68 -10.71
N HIS A 369 -4.05 3.03 -11.18
CA HIS A 369 -3.79 4.20 -12.02
C HIS A 369 -3.06 3.82 -13.33
N ASP A 370 -3.13 2.56 -13.76
CA ASP A 370 -2.57 2.13 -15.04
C ASP A 370 -3.62 2.24 -16.16
N PRO A 371 -3.33 2.99 -17.26
CA PRO A 371 -4.23 3.10 -18.41
C PRO A 371 -4.62 1.77 -19.09
N GLU A 372 -3.71 0.79 -19.16
CA GLU A 372 -4.00 -0.54 -19.70
C GLU A 372 -5.00 -1.27 -18.81
N VAL A 373 -4.78 -1.26 -17.49
CA VAL A 373 -5.71 -1.86 -16.52
C VAL A 373 -7.10 -1.24 -16.63
N TRP A 374 -7.19 0.08 -16.77
CA TRP A 374 -8.49 0.77 -16.90
C TRP A 374 -9.23 0.38 -18.19
N ARG A 375 -8.51 0.19 -19.29
CA ARG A 375 -9.10 -0.27 -20.56
C ARG A 375 -9.59 -1.72 -20.45
N ASP A 376 -8.74 -2.61 -19.96
CA ASP A 376 -9.01 -4.04 -19.89
C ASP A 376 -10.18 -4.37 -18.96
N ASN A 377 -10.38 -3.55 -17.92
CA ASN A 377 -11.42 -3.75 -16.91
C ASN A 377 -12.62 -2.81 -17.08
N ASN A 378 -12.65 -1.98 -18.14
CA ASN A 378 -13.71 -1.00 -18.39
C ASN A 378 -14.04 -0.13 -17.14
N VAL A 379 -13.00 0.34 -16.45
CA VAL A 379 -13.14 1.14 -15.23
C VAL A 379 -14.01 2.39 -15.41
N PRO A 380 -14.01 3.10 -16.55
CA PRO A 380 -14.91 4.25 -16.75
C PRO A 380 -16.40 3.94 -16.55
N ALA A 381 -16.85 2.71 -16.81
CA ALA A 381 -18.24 2.31 -16.56
C ALA A 381 -18.59 2.13 -15.08
N MET A 382 -17.58 2.09 -14.19
CA MET A 382 -17.75 1.97 -12.74
C MET A 382 -17.90 3.35 -12.05
N LEU A 383 -17.55 4.44 -12.74
CA LEU A 383 -17.41 5.78 -12.18
C LEU A 383 -18.73 6.51 -11.94
#